data_AF-A0A439IJ71-F1
#
_entry.id   AF-A0A439IJ71-F1
#
_cell.length_a   1.000
_cell.length_b   1.000
_cell.length_c   1.000
_cell.angle_alpha   90.00
_cell.angle_beta   90.00
_cell.angle_gamma   90.00
#
_symmetry.space_group_name_H-M   'P 1'
#
loop_
_entity.id
_entity.type
_entity.pdbx_description
1 polymer ?
#
loop_
_entity_poly.entity_id
_entity_poly.type
_entity_poly.pdbx_seq_one_letter_code
_entity_poly.pdbx_strand_id
1 'polypeptide(L)'
;MLSTLATELTTANVMNVQLSEALKVLSRELKQQDEFEKEKSRYELFRTGQNDMVFKLRADAANGQPDHFICPVCLNRDKLVSFITGEGDYKRCQTSSQHTFTFGKTHYNRPTRGSGW
;
A
#
# COMPACT_ATOMS: atom_id res chain seq x y z
N MET A 1 -26.18 -11.22 -50.48
CA MET A 1 -25.82 -12.48 -49.78
C MET A 1 -24.32 -12.51 -49.47
N LEU A 2 -23.42 -12.33 -50.44
CA LEU A 2 -21.97 -12.25 -50.18
C LEU A 2 -21.54 -11.02 -49.35
N SER A 3 -22.15 -9.86 -49.61
CA SER A 3 -21.87 -8.62 -48.88
C SER A 3 -22.26 -8.69 -47.40
N THR A 4 -23.35 -9.39 -47.07
CA THR A 4 -23.81 -9.58 -45.70
C THR A 4 -22.84 -10.45 -44.90
N LEU A 5 -22.37 -11.55 -45.49
CA LEU A 5 -21.42 -12.47 -44.84
C LEU A 5 -20.06 -11.80 -44.56
N ALA A 6 -19.59 -10.95 -45.49
CA ALA A 6 -18.36 -10.18 -45.29
C ALA A 6 -18.49 -9.15 -44.15
N THR A 7 -19.65 -8.50 -44.03
CA THR A 7 -19.95 -7.57 -42.93
C THR A 7 -20.04 -8.30 -41.59
N GLU A 8 -20.70 -9.46 -41.55
CA GLU A 8 -20.79 -10.31 -40.36
C GLU A 8 -19.41 -10.78 -39.90
N LEU A 9 -18.57 -11.25 -40.83
CA LEU A 9 -17.19 -11.65 -40.53
C LEU A 9 -16.35 -10.49 -40.01
N THR A 10 -16.48 -9.30 -40.61
CA THR A 10 -15.76 -8.10 -40.16
C THR A 10 -16.20 -7.70 -38.76
N THR A 11 -17.51 -7.70 -38.49
CA THR A 11 -18.07 -7.40 -37.16
C THR A 11 -17.58 -8.42 -36.12
N ALA A 12 -17.61 -9.72 -36.45
CA ALA A 12 -17.11 -10.77 -35.57
C ALA A 12 -15.61 -10.61 -35.27
N ASN A 13 -14.79 -10.25 -36.28
CA ASN A 13 -13.37 -9.99 -36.08
C ASN A 13 -13.11 -8.78 -35.20
N VAL A 14 -13.84 -7.68 -35.39
CA VAL A 14 -13.73 -6.48 -34.53
C VAL A 14 -14.12 -6.82 -33.09
N MET A 15 -15.21 -7.54 -32.89
CA MET A 15 -15.62 -8.01 -31.55
C MET A 15 -14.56 -8.92 -30.92
N ASN A 16 -13.98 -9.85 -31.67
CA ASN A 16 -12.90 -10.71 -31.18
C ASN A 16 -11.66 -9.91 -30.74
N VAL A 17 -11.29 -8.86 -31.48
CA VAL A 17 -10.18 -7.98 -31.10
C VAL A 17 -10.50 -7.25 -29.80
N GLN A 18 -11.68 -6.64 -29.68
CA GLN A 18 -12.12 -5.93 -28.48
C GLN A 18 -12.17 -6.86 -27.25
N LEU A 19 -12.71 -8.07 -27.41
CA LEU A 19 -12.73 -9.08 -26.35
C LEU A 19 -11.32 -9.49 -25.93
N SER A 20 -10.42 -9.68 -26.90
CA SER A 20 -9.02 -10.03 -26.63
C SER A 20 -8.29 -8.91 -25.88
N GLU A 21 -8.58 -7.65 -26.19
CA GLU A 21 -8.04 -6.49 -25.47
C GLU A 21 -8.58 -6.41 -24.04
N ALA A 22 -9.89 -6.55 -23.85
CA ALA A 22 -10.51 -6.57 -22.53
C ALA A 22 -9.94 -7.70 -21.65
N LEU A 23 -9.75 -8.90 -22.22
CA LEU A 23 -9.13 -10.03 -21.51
C LEU A 23 -7.68 -9.73 -21.09
N LYS A 24 -6.90 -9.06 -21.94
CA LYS A 24 -5.52 -8.65 -21.60
C LYS A 24 -5.50 -7.64 -20.47
N VAL A 25 -6.43 -6.69 -20.45
CA VAL A 25 -6.55 -5.70 -19.37
C VAL A 25 -6.89 -6.40 -18.06
N LEU A 26 -7.95 -7.22 -18.04
CA LEU A 26 -8.36 -7.97 -16.85
C LEU A 26 -7.26 -8.89 -16.33
N SER A 27 -6.54 -9.58 -17.22
CA SER A 27 -5.41 -10.44 -16.83
C SER A 27 -4.29 -9.64 -16.14
N ARG A 28 -4.02 -8.41 -16.59
CA ARG A 28 -3.03 -7.53 -15.95
C ARG A 28 -3.50 -7.06 -14.58
N GLU A 29 -4.77 -6.66 -14.47
CA GLU A 29 -5.36 -6.23 -13.19
C GLU A 29 -5.36 -7.35 -12.16
N LEU A 30 -5.73 -8.58 -12.56
CA LEU A 30 -5.67 -9.76 -11.69
C LEU A 30 -4.24 -10.05 -11.22
N LYS A 31 -3.26 -9.94 -12.11
CA LYS A 31 -1.85 -10.13 -11.76
C LYS A 31 -1.38 -9.07 -10.76
N GLN A 32 -1.72 -7.80 -10.98
CA GLN A 32 -1.37 -6.71 -10.06
C GLN A 32 -2.02 -6.91 -8.68
N GLN A 33 -3.27 -7.38 -8.64
CA GLN A 33 -3.97 -7.69 -7.40
C GLN A 33 -3.32 -8.85 -6.65
N ASP A 34 -2.95 -9.93 -7.34
CA ASP A 34 -2.26 -11.08 -6.74
C ASP A 34 -0.88 -10.69 -6.19
N GLU A 35 -0.12 -9.89 -6.93
CA GLU A 35 1.17 -9.33 -6.47
C GLU A 35 0.99 -8.45 -5.21
N PHE A 36 -0.05 -7.62 -5.18
CA PHE A 36 -0.35 -6.78 -4.03
C PHE A 36 -0.74 -7.60 -2.79
N GLU A 37 -1.63 -8.59 -2.93
CA GLU A 37 -2.04 -9.41 -1.79
C GLU A 37 -0.88 -10.28 -1.28
N LYS A 38 0.00 -10.77 -2.17
CA LYS A 38 1.25 -11.43 -1.78
C LYS A 38 2.16 -10.51 -1.00
N GLU A 39 2.37 -9.27 -1.45
CA GLU A 39 3.20 -8.30 -0.74
C GLU A 39 2.60 -7.93 0.61
N LYS A 40 1.30 -7.63 0.66
CA LYS A 40 0.55 -7.36 1.90
C LYS A 40 0.63 -8.53 2.88
N SER A 41 0.61 -9.77 2.37
CA SER A 41 0.72 -10.96 3.20
C SER A 41 2.06 -11.09 3.92
N ARG A 42 3.06 -10.23 3.68
CA ARG A 42 4.32 -10.17 4.43
C ARG A 42 4.24 -9.33 5.69
N TYR A 43 3.15 -8.59 5.86
CA TYR A 43 2.95 -7.65 6.95
C TYR A 43 1.91 -8.17 7.95
N GLU A 44 2.04 -7.71 9.19
CA GLU A 44 1.09 -7.95 10.26
C GLU A 44 0.65 -6.65 10.91
N LEU A 45 -0.57 -6.63 11.44
CA LEU A 45 -1.09 -5.46 12.12
C LEU A 45 -0.39 -5.29 13.48
N PHE A 46 0.21 -4.13 13.69
CA PHE A 46 1.00 -3.80 14.87
C PHE A 46 0.41 -2.57 15.56
N ARG A 47 0.26 -2.65 16.89
CA ARG A 47 -0.13 -1.52 17.72
C ARG A 47 1.11 -0.84 18.29
N THR A 48 1.26 0.46 18.04
CA THR A 48 2.37 1.26 18.59
C THR A 48 2.22 1.46 20.10
N GLY A 49 3.27 2.00 20.74
CA GLY A 49 3.25 2.32 22.17
C GLY A 49 2.21 3.38 22.59
N GLN A 50 1.59 4.06 21.61
CA GLN A 50 0.54 5.06 21.81
C GLN A 50 -0.83 4.63 21.24
N ASN A 51 -1.00 3.33 21.00
CA ASN A 51 -2.24 2.72 20.47
C ASN A 51 -2.56 3.05 19.01
N ASP A 52 -1.66 3.68 18.26
CA ASP A 52 -1.82 3.78 16.82
C ASP A 52 -1.66 2.41 16.18
N MET A 53 -2.41 2.18 15.10
CA MET A 53 -2.35 0.92 14.35
C MET A 53 -1.54 1.14 13.08
N VAL A 54 -0.56 0.29 12.83
CA VAL A 54 0.30 0.30 11.63
C VAL A 54 0.51 -1.14 11.16
N PHE A 55 1.12 -1.33 10.00
CA PHE A 55 1.55 -2.66 9.57
C PHE A 55 3.06 -2.79 9.76
N LYS A 56 3.52 -3.86 10.41
CA LYS A 56 4.94 -4.19 10.57
C LYS A 56 5.31 -5.33 9.63
N LEU A 57 6.49 -5.24 9.00
CA LEU A 57 7.06 -6.37 8.27
C LEU A 57 7.29 -7.54 9.23
N ARG A 58 6.82 -8.74 8.88
CA ARG A 58 7.10 -9.92 9.69
C ARG A 58 8.55 -10.36 9.52
N ALA A 59 9.15 -10.83 10.62
CA ALA A 59 10.53 -11.29 10.63
C ALA A 59 10.77 -12.48 9.68
N ASP A 60 9.80 -13.38 9.55
CA ASP A 60 9.85 -14.56 8.66
C ASP A 60 9.70 -14.22 7.17
N ALA A 61 9.16 -13.05 6.85
CA ALA A 61 8.89 -12.56 5.50
C ALA A 61 9.78 -11.35 5.11
N ALA A 62 10.82 -11.09 5.90
CA ALA A 62 11.69 -9.94 5.73
C ALA A 62 12.52 -10.01 4.44
N ASN A 63 12.95 -11.21 4.03
CA ASN A 63 13.75 -11.45 2.82
C ASN A 63 14.97 -10.50 2.70
N GLY A 64 15.66 -10.26 3.82
CA GLY A 64 16.84 -9.39 3.88
C GLY A 64 16.53 -7.88 3.99
N GLN A 65 15.25 -7.49 4.04
CA GLN A 65 14.87 -6.10 4.30
C GLN A 65 14.97 -5.77 5.80
N PRO A 66 15.32 -4.52 6.16
CA PRO A 66 15.31 -4.08 7.54
C PRO A 66 13.88 -4.02 8.10
N ASP A 67 13.76 -4.08 9.43
CA ASP A 67 12.51 -3.84 10.13
C ASP A 67 11.92 -2.47 9.75
N HIS A 68 10.69 -2.47 9.25
CA HIS A 68 10.00 -1.24 8.87
C HIS A 68 8.48 -1.37 9.05
N PHE A 69 7.82 -0.22 8.99
CA PHE A 69 6.37 -0.10 9.10
C PHE A 69 5.78 0.52 7.84
N ILE A 70 4.56 0.13 7.49
CA ILE A 70 3.82 0.69 6.36
C ILE A 70 2.48 1.27 6.80
N CYS A 71 2.04 2.28 6.05
CA CYS A 71 0.86 3.08 6.35
C CYS A 71 -0.43 2.30 6.10
N PRO A 72 -1.29 2.08 7.11
CA PRO A 72 -2.56 1.38 6.92
C PRO A 72 -3.54 2.15 6.03
N VAL A 73 -3.46 3.49 6.01
CA VAL A 73 -4.35 4.31 5.18
C VAL A 73 -4.03 4.10 3.70
N CYS A 74 -2.76 4.23 3.31
CA CYS A 74 -2.32 4.01 1.93
C CYS A 74 -2.54 2.55 1.49
N LEU A 75 -2.26 1.59 2.37
CA LEU A 75 -2.44 0.17 2.06
C LEU A 75 -3.92 -0.17 1.81
N ASN A 76 -4.83 0.29 2.68
CA ASN A 76 -6.22 -0.12 2.63
C ASN A 76 -7.06 0.70 1.64
N ARG A 77 -6.78 2.00 1.50
CA ARG A 77 -7.53 2.90 0.61
C ARG A 77 -7.04 2.80 -0.83
N ASP A 78 -5.73 2.88 -1.02
CA ASP A 78 -5.13 3.09 -2.34
C ASP A 78 -4.39 1.85 -2.86
N LYS A 79 -4.34 0.77 -2.06
CA LYS A 79 -3.55 -0.44 -2.38
C LYS A 79 -2.07 -0.12 -2.60
N LEU A 80 -1.54 0.82 -1.82
CA LEU A 80 -0.16 1.27 -1.88
C LEU A 80 0.64 0.86 -0.66
N VAL A 81 1.81 0.29 -0.89
CA VAL A 81 2.81 0.02 0.15
C VAL A 81 3.63 1.29 0.37
N SER A 82 3.21 2.10 1.34
CA SER A 82 3.89 3.36 1.70
C SER A 82 4.58 3.23 3.04
N PHE A 83 5.89 3.46 3.09
CA PHE A 83 6.64 3.34 4.34
C PHE A 83 6.32 4.49 5.31
N ILE A 84 6.35 4.16 6.60
CA ILE A 84 6.31 5.13 7.69
C ILE A 84 7.75 5.43 8.10
N THR A 85 8.15 6.69 7.99
CA THR A 85 9.53 7.15 8.25
C THR A 85 9.56 8.31 9.24
N GLY A 86 10.73 8.58 9.80
CA GLY A 86 10.93 9.62 10.82
C GLY A 86 11.56 9.08 12.10
N GLU A 87 12.05 10.00 12.93
CA GLU A 87 12.75 9.74 14.18
C GLU A 87 11.94 10.25 15.38
N GLY A 88 12.21 9.70 16.57
CA GLY A 88 11.52 10.07 17.80
C GLY A 88 10.08 9.55 17.88
N ASP A 89 9.22 10.33 18.53
CA ASP A 89 7.85 9.93 18.86
C ASP A 89 6.91 9.91 17.67
N TYR A 90 7.11 10.78 16.68
CA TYR A 90 6.19 10.95 15.57
C TYR A 90 6.83 10.49 14.27
N LYS A 91 6.14 9.60 13.57
CA LYS A 91 6.51 9.13 12.24
C LYS A 91 5.42 9.47 11.25
N ARG A 92 5.79 9.64 9.99
CA ARG A 92 4.89 10.06 8.92
C ARG A 92 4.96 9.10 7.74
N CYS A 93 3.84 8.96 7.05
CA CYS A 93 3.81 8.27 5.76
C CYS A 93 4.62 9.05 4.71
N GLN A 94 5.34 8.33 3.85
CA GLN A 94 6.04 8.91 2.71
C GLN A 94 5.11 9.52 1.65
N THR A 95 3.89 8.99 1.51
CA THR A 95 2.94 9.45 0.47
C THR A 95 2.14 10.67 0.91
N SER A 96 1.86 10.82 2.21
CA SER A 96 1.05 11.92 2.73
C SER A 96 1.50 12.34 4.11
N SER A 97 1.81 13.62 4.27
CA SER A 97 2.15 14.23 5.56
C SER A 97 0.97 14.28 6.54
N GLN A 98 -0.26 14.06 6.07
CA GLN A 98 -1.45 13.98 6.92
C GLN A 98 -1.53 12.64 7.66
N HIS A 99 -0.90 11.58 7.14
CA HIS A 99 -0.86 10.29 7.81
C HIS A 99 0.33 10.28 8.79
N THR A 100 0.05 10.68 10.03
CA THR A 100 1.02 10.74 11.13
C THR A 100 0.68 9.69 12.19
N PHE A 101 1.71 9.09 12.76
CA PHE A 101 1.61 8.00 13.73
C PHE A 101 2.58 8.25 14.88
N THR A 102 2.17 7.92 16.09
CA THR A 102 2.94 8.11 17.31
C THR A 102 3.48 6.77 17.78
N PHE A 103 4.80 6.64 17.91
CA PHE A 103 5.50 5.40 18.25
C PHE A 103 6.06 5.38 19.67
N GLY A 104 6.38 6.54 20.24
CA GLY A 104 7.00 6.65 21.57
C GLY A 104 6.13 7.36 22.61
N LYS A 105 6.54 7.24 23.88
CA LYS A 105 5.98 7.95 25.04
C LYS A 105 6.96 8.99 25.57
N THR A 106 7.59 9.82 24.73
CA THR A 106 8.43 10.88 25.28
C THR A 106 7.53 11.87 26.00
N HIS A 107 7.46 11.73 27.33
CA HIS A 107 6.96 12.80 28.18
C HIS A 107 7.82 14.03 27.87
N TYR A 108 7.22 15.09 27.35
CA TYR A 108 7.90 16.38 27.22
C TYR A 108 8.24 16.88 28.63
N ASN A 109 9.40 16.49 29.15
CA ASN A 109 9.98 17.08 30.35
C ASN A 109 10.45 18.47 29.94
N ARG A 110 9.55 19.44 30.09
CA ARG A 110 9.89 20.86 30.02
C ARG A 110 11.05 21.06 31.00
N PRO A 111 12.22 21.55 30.57
CA PRO A 111 13.30 21.79 31.52
C PRO A 111 12.76 22.81 32.53
N THR A 112 12.52 22.37 33.76
CA THR A 112 12.36 23.26 34.89
C THR A 112 13.65 24.06 34.95
N ARG A 113 13.59 25.32 34.51
CA ARG A 113 14.65 26.29 34.75
C ARG A 113 14.94 26.23 36.24
N GLY A 114 16.06 25.61 36.58
CA GLY A 114 16.56 25.60 37.94
C GLY A 114 16.70 27.04 38.38
N SER A 115 15.89 27.45 39.33
CA SER A 115 16.19 28.54 40.23
C SER A 115 17.47 28.17 40.97
N GLY A 116 18.59 28.76 40.56
CA GLY A 116 19.87 28.65 41.23
C GLY A 116 20.31 30.03 41.69
N TRP A 117 20.16 30.25 43.00
CA TRP A 117 20.85 31.16 43.93
C TRP A 117 21.05 32.62 43.54
#